data_AF-A0A6J6SLV8-F1
#
_entry.id   AF-A0A6J6SLV8-F1
#
_cell.length_a   1.000
_cell.length_b   1.000
_cell.length_c   1.000
_cell.angle_alpha   90.00
_cell.angle_beta   90.00
_cell.angle_gamma   90.00
#
_symmetry.space_group_name_H-M   'P 1'
#
loop_
_entity.id
_entity.type
_entity.pdbx_description
1 polymer ?
#
loop_
_entity_poly.entity_id
_entity_poly.type
_entity_poly.pdbx_seq_one_letter_code
_entity_poly.pdbx_strand_id
1 'polypeptide(L)'
;MPGGGIDTCQGDSGGPFVVDVNGLPVLAGLTSTGSECASAQLPGVYTRLTTYLPWIRSLSDVPVAAPGTPTGVVATSSAGKTVVSWTAPAEAGSASTTWTVTAAPGGQTCQTSGAQCSVAGLKLGTEASFTVQGRNGFGAGPASAPSTPALVVSGAAAPGARVATKTIGAWSGLKGSGAVKAKAGAGGTCKVAGAAVVMVKAGLCTVNVSRGKAKAQAVILVG
;
A
#
# COMPACT_ATOMS: atom_id res chain seq x y z
N MET A 1 40.76 27.29 12.71
CA MET A 1 39.99 28.38 13.36
C MET A 1 40.94 29.45 13.87
N PRO A 2 40.55 30.74 13.99
CA PRO A 2 41.48 31.82 14.37
C PRO A 2 42.19 31.62 15.71
N GLY A 3 41.59 30.87 16.65
CA GLY A 3 42.15 30.60 17.99
C GLY A 3 42.63 29.17 18.26
N GLY A 4 42.53 28.24 17.29
CA GLY A 4 42.84 26.82 17.52
C GLY A 4 41.89 26.12 18.51
N GLY A 5 42.36 25.04 19.14
CA GLY A 5 41.73 24.40 20.31
C GLY A 5 40.79 23.21 20.05
N ILE A 6 40.14 23.12 18.90
CA ILE A 6 39.32 21.96 18.50
C ILE A 6 39.62 21.62 17.04
N ASP A 7 40.05 20.38 16.79
CA ASP A 7 40.27 19.82 15.46
C ASP A 7 40.28 18.29 15.54
N THR A 8 40.10 17.63 14.40
CA THR A 8 40.46 16.22 14.24
C THR A 8 41.98 16.04 14.29
N CYS A 9 42.46 14.87 14.73
CA CYS A 9 43.89 14.62 14.90
C CYS A 9 44.34 13.28 14.30
N GLN A 10 45.59 12.93 14.54
CA GLN A 10 46.18 11.67 14.09
C GLN A 10 45.39 10.49 14.66
N GLY A 11 44.99 9.58 13.77
CA GLY A 11 44.11 8.45 14.10
C GLY A 11 42.63 8.67 13.76
N ASP A 12 42.21 9.91 13.49
CA ASP A 12 40.81 10.21 13.10
C ASP A 12 40.59 10.09 11.58
N SER A 13 41.62 9.82 10.78
CA SER A 13 41.51 9.69 9.32
C SER A 13 40.44 8.65 8.94
N GLY A 14 39.52 9.04 8.05
CA GLY A 14 38.35 8.24 7.68
C GLY A 14 37.15 8.38 8.63
N GLY A 15 37.30 9.09 9.75
CA GLY A 15 36.22 9.42 10.68
C GLY A 15 35.15 10.35 10.06
N PRO A 16 33.91 10.31 10.58
CA PRO A 16 32.78 11.00 9.95
C PRO A 16 32.75 12.50 10.28
N PHE A 17 32.62 13.33 9.25
CA PHE A 17 32.24 14.73 9.40
C PHE A 17 30.75 14.88 9.11
N VAL A 18 29.95 15.00 10.17
CA VAL A 18 28.49 15.07 10.12
C VAL A 18 28.02 16.50 10.38
N VAL A 19 27.09 16.97 9.56
CA VAL A 19 26.42 18.27 9.73
C VAL A 19 24.93 18.05 9.94
N ASP A 20 24.30 18.89 10.74
CA ASP A 20 22.84 18.91 10.85
C ASP A 20 22.23 19.65 9.65
N VAL A 21 21.30 19.00 8.96
CA VAL A 21 20.47 19.61 7.91
C VAL A 21 19.01 19.40 8.26
N ASN A 22 18.36 20.45 8.78
CA ASN A 22 16.95 20.43 9.19
C ASN A 22 16.64 19.34 10.22
N GLY A 23 17.51 19.12 11.20
CA GLY A 23 17.34 18.08 12.23
C GLY A 23 17.71 16.66 11.76
N LEU A 24 18.28 16.51 10.56
CA LEU A 24 18.79 15.24 10.05
C LEU A 24 20.33 15.25 10.05
N PRO A 25 20.97 14.24 10.66
CA PRO A 25 22.42 14.10 10.58
C PRO A 25 22.84 13.68 9.17
N VAL A 26 23.59 14.53 8.48
CA VAL A 26 24.11 14.29 7.13
C VAL A 26 25.62 14.13 7.16
N LEU A 27 26.12 12.98 6.70
CA LEU A 27 27.54 12.77 6.49
C LEU A 27 28.02 13.64 5.31
N ALA A 28 28.72 14.73 5.61
CA ALA A 28 29.19 15.70 4.62
C ALA A 28 30.62 15.44 4.15
N GLY A 29 31.44 14.81 5.01
CA GLY A 29 32.83 14.54 4.70
C GLY A 29 33.43 13.41 5.51
N LEU A 30 34.67 13.07 5.17
CA LEU A 30 35.53 12.18 5.95
C LEU A 30 36.80 12.94 6.33
N THR A 31 37.26 12.80 7.56
CA THR A 31 38.54 13.34 8.01
C THR A 31 39.65 12.83 7.08
N SER A 32 40.43 13.75 6.52
CA SER A 32 41.45 13.41 5.52
C SER A 32 42.85 13.71 6.04
N THR A 33 43.21 14.98 6.10
CA THR A 33 44.58 15.40 6.43
C THR A 33 44.59 16.70 7.22
N GLY A 34 45.74 17.01 7.80
CA GLY A 34 46.02 18.22 8.56
C GLY A 34 47.51 18.24 8.89
N SER A 35 48.09 19.43 8.96
CA SER A 35 49.53 19.61 9.21
C SER A 35 49.87 19.49 10.70
N GLU A 36 48.97 19.94 11.57
CA GLU A 36 49.04 19.92 13.03
C GLU A 36 47.61 19.78 13.59
N CYS A 37 47.46 19.37 14.85
CA CYS A 37 46.14 19.24 15.46
C CYS A 37 45.80 20.49 16.27
N ALA A 38 44.61 21.06 16.03
CA ALA A 38 44.05 22.16 16.81
C ALA A 38 44.90 23.46 16.81
N SER A 39 45.79 23.62 15.83
CA SER A 39 46.60 24.82 15.67
C SER A 39 45.78 26.00 15.17
N ALA A 40 46.13 27.20 15.63
CA ALA A 40 45.52 28.42 15.15
C ALA A 40 45.76 28.59 13.64
N GLN A 41 44.75 29.07 12.93
CA GLN A 41 44.77 29.35 11.48
C GLN A 41 44.94 28.15 10.54
N LEU A 42 45.26 26.96 11.05
CA LEU A 42 45.28 25.71 10.28
C LEU A 42 43.93 24.99 10.43
N PRO A 43 43.20 24.73 9.33
CA PRO A 43 41.99 23.92 9.37
C PRO A 43 42.29 22.43 9.15
N GLY A 44 41.51 21.55 9.79
CA GLY A 44 41.39 20.17 9.36
C GLY A 44 40.81 20.09 7.93
N VAL A 45 41.37 19.21 7.12
CA VAL A 45 40.95 18.98 5.73
C VAL A 45 40.09 17.73 5.66
N TYR A 46 38.93 17.85 5.00
CA TYR A 46 37.95 16.79 4.87
C TYR A 46 37.71 16.45 3.40
N THR A 47 37.54 15.17 3.10
CA THR A 47 37.07 14.70 1.80
C THR A 47 35.63 15.16 1.59
N ARG A 48 35.36 15.92 0.54
CA ARG A 48 34.01 16.38 0.19
C ARG A 48 33.20 15.25 -0.45
N LEU A 49 32.28 14.63 0.30
CA LEU A 49 31.55 13.45 -0.17
C LEU A 49 30.68 13.71 -1.40
N THR A 50 30.15 14.91 -1.58
CA THR A 50 29.35 15.27 -2.76
C THR A 50 30.09 15.08 -4.08
N THR A 51 31.42 15.22 -4.09
CA THR A 51 32.27 14.96 -5.26
C THR A 51 32.34 13.46 -5.61
N TYR A 52 32.28 12.59 -4.59
CA TYR A 52 32.43 11.14 -4.74
C TYR A 52 31.10 10.38 -4.77
N LEU A 53 29.97 11.08 -4.66
CA LEU A 53 28.64 10.45 -4.69
C LEU A 53 28.44 9.50 -5.88
N PRO A 54 28.87 9.79 -7.12
CA PRO A 54 28.74 8.84 -8.22
C PRO A 54 29.51 7.53 -7.99
N TRP A 55 30.75 7.63 -7.49
CA TRP A 55 31.59 6.47 -7.18
C TRP A 55 31.05 5.67 -5.99
N ILE A 56 30.67 6.35 -4.90
CA ILE A 56 30.05 5.71 -3.73
C ILE A 56 28.78 4.96 -4.15
N ARG A 57 27.93 5.59 -4.96
CA ARG A 57 26.71 4.98 -5.50
C ARG A 57 26.99 3.79 -6.42
N SER A 58 28.12 3.79 -7.13
CA SER A 58 28.52 2.67 -7.99
C SER A 58 29.00 1.45 -7.20
N LEU A 59 29.44 1.65 -5.94
CA LEU A 59 29.92 0.59 -5.06
C LEU A 59 28.83 0.09 -4.10
N SER A 60 27.78 0.86 -3.88
CA SER A 60 26.61 0.42 -3.13
C SER A 60 25.61 -0.26 -4.07
N ASP A 61 25.38 -1.55 -3.91
CA ASP A 61 24.26 -2.29 -4.55
C ASP A 61 22.87 -1.78 -4.12
N VAL A 62 22.79 -0.67 -3.39
CA VAL A 62 21.54 0.02 -3.05
C VAL A 62 21.15 0.86 -4.26
N PRO A 63 20.14 0.45 -5.07
CA PRO A 63 19.78 1.18 -6.26
C PRO A 63 19.11 2.49 -5.81
N VAL A 64 19.78 3.62 -6.03
CA VAL A 64 19.27 4.96 -5.69
C VAL A 64 18.26 5.40 -6.75
N ALA A 65 17.10 4.77 -6.77
CA ALA A 65 16.08 4.94 -7.79
C ALA A 65 14.66 4.74 -7.23
N ALA A 66 13.67 5.13 -8.03
CA ALA A 66 12.28 4.77 -7.76
C ALA A 66 12.13 3.24 -7.63
N PRO A 67 11.11 2.75 -6.91
CA PRO A 67 10.96 1.31 -6.67
C PRO A 67 10.75 0.51 -7.96
N GLY A 68 11.11 -0.77 -7.93
CA GLY A 68 10.85 -1.68 -9.06
C GLY A 68 9.37 -2.03 -9.24
N THR A 69 9.08 -2.80 -10.30
CA THR A 69 7.72 -3.24 -10.65
C THR A 69 7.22 -4.32 -9.68
N PRO A 70 6.07 -4.12 -8.99
CA PRO A 70 5.45 -5.18 -8.20
C PRO A 70 4.96 -6.34 -9.06
N THR A 71 4.92 -7.52 -8.47
CA THR A 71 4.42 -8.74 -9.13
C THR A 71 3.43 -9.49 -8.23
N GLY A 72 2.83 -10.57 -8.73
CA GLY A 72 1.94 -11.40 -7.93
C GLY A 72 0.70 -10.66 -7.42
N VAL A 73 0.15 -9.72 -8.21
CA VAL A 73 -1.03 -8.95 -7.81
C VAL A 73 -2.26 -9.84 -7.82
N VAL A 74 -2.88 -10.00 -6.64
CA VAL A 74 -4.08 -10.80 -6.43
C VAL A 74 -5.12 -9.95 -5.73
N ALA A 75 -6.37 -10.03 -6.19
CA ALA A 75 -7.50 -9.32 -5.60
C ALA A 75 -8.57 -10.30 -5.14
N THR A 76 -9.03 -10.13 -3.89
CA THR A 76 -10.07 -10.96 -3.28
C THR A 76 -11.19 -10.07 -2.75
N SER A 77 -12.42 -10.30 -3.21
CA SER A 77 -13.61 -9.59 -2.73
C SER A 77 -14.37 -10.45 -1.73
N SER A 78 -14.43 -10.04 -0.47
CA SER A 78 -15.24 -10.70 0.55
C SER A 78 -15.72 -9.71 1.62
N ALA A 79 -16.87 -10.00 2.23
CA ALA A 79 -17.45 -9.21 3.33
C ALA A 79 -17.53 -7.69 3.06
N GLY A 80 -17.83 -7.29 1.81
CA GLY A 80 -17.97 -5.89 1.42
C GLY A 80 -16.64 -5.14 1.23
N LYS A 81 -15.52 -5.87 1.14
CA LYS A 81 -14.19 -5.32 0.90
C LYS A 81 -13.48 -6.06 -0.22
N THR A 82 -12.80 -5.32 -1.09
CA THR A 82 -11.86 -5.89 -2.05
C THR A 82 -10.46 -5.63 -1.56
N VAL A 83 -9.77 -6.68 -1.13
CA VAL A 83 -8.39 -6.63 -0.66
C VAL A 83 -7.49 -7.02 -1.81
N VAL A 84 -6.52 -6.16 -2.11
CA VAL A 84 -5.48 -6.40 -3.11
C VAL A 84 -4.16 -6.60 -2.39
N SER A 85 -3.45 -7.67 -2.74
CA SER A 85 -2.12 -7.99 -2.23
C SER A 85 -1.14 -8.22 -3.37
N TRP A 86 0.15 -8.01 -3.12
CA TRP A 86 1.20 -8.16 -4.12
C TRP A 86 2.53 -8.56 -3.47
N THR A 87 3.49 -8.93 -4.31
CA THR A 87 4.89 -9.14 -3.94
C THR A 87 5.71 -7.92 -4.36
N ALA A 88 6.43 -7.34 -3.39
CA ALA A 88 7.38 -6.27 -3.67
C ALA A 88 8.52 -6.77 -4.58
N PRO A 89 9.08 -5.93 -5.47
CA PRO A 89 10.19 -6.32 -6.33
C PRO A 89 11.42 -6.70 -5.49
N ALA A 90 12.17 -7.71 -5.95
CA ALA A 90 13.51 -7.97 -5.45
C ALA A 90 14.47 -6.90 -5.98
N GLU A 91 14.50 -5.74 -5.31
CA GLU A 91 15.55 -4.71 -5.37
C GLU A 91 16.05 -4.27 -6.76
N ALA A 92 15.15 -4.00 -7.70
CA ALA A 92 15.42 -3.09 -8.82
C ALA A 92 14.94 -1.67 -8.46
N GLY A 93 15.53 -1.05 -7.43
CA GLY A 93 15.14 0.28 -6.91
C GLY A 93 15.34 0.40 -5.39
N SER A 94 15.22 1.61 -4.83
CA SER A 94 15.18 1.76 -3.36
C SER A 94 13.81 1.31 -2.83
N ALA A 95 13.78 0.79 -1.60
CA ALA A 95 12.54 0.34 -0.95
C ALA A 95 11.39 1.35 -1.07
N SER A 96 10.19 0.85 -1.37
CA SER A 96 8.98 1.68 -1.42
C SER A 96 8.61 2.17 -0.02
N THR A 97 8.23 3.44 0.10
CA THR A 97 7.63 4.00 1.32
C THR A 97 6.11 4.03 1.24
N THR A 98 5.54 4.02 0.04
CA THR A 98 4.10 4.03 -0.18
C THR A 98 3.74 3.26 -1.44
N TRP A 99 2.70 2.45 -1.35
CA TRP A 99 2.11 1.71 -2.45
C TRP A 99 0.76 2.32 -2.82
N THR A 100 0.48 2.40 -4.11
CA THR A 100 -0.81 2.83 -4.65
C THR A 100 -1.40 1.70 -5.49
N VAL A 101 -2.60 1.26 -5.15
CA VAL A 101 -3.39 0.31 -5.94
C VAL A 101 -4.41 1.10 -6.75
N THR A 102 -4.60 0.75 -8.02
CA THR A 102 -5.59 1.36 -8.92
C THR A 102 -6.49 0.29 -9.53
N ALA A 103 -7.80 0.48 -9.47
CA ALA A 103 -8.80 -0.42 -10.03
C ALA A 103 -9.21 -0.01 -11.45
N ALA A 104 -9.44 -1.00 -12.31
CA ALA A 104 -10.02 -0.83 -13.63
C ALA A 104 -11.13 -1.88 -13.87
N PRO A 105 -12.34 -1.47 -14.32
CA PRO A 105 -12.78 -0.10 -14.58
C PRO A 105 -13.11 0.68 -13.29
N GLY A 106 -13.14 2.01 -13.39
CA GLY A 106 -13.65 2.90 -12.34
C GLY A 106 -12.60 3.78 -11.66
N GLY A 107 -11.31 3.43 -11.72
CA GLY A 107 -10.21 4.28 -11.27
C GLY A 107 -10.13 4.46 -9.75
N GLN A 108 -10.85 3.66 -8.96
CA GLN A 108 -10.77 3.71 -7.50
C GLN A 108 -9.36 3.32 -7.06
N THR A 109 -8.84 4.05 -6.07
CA THR A 109 -7.48 3.84 -5.55
C THR A 109 -7.47 3.60 -4.05
N CYS A 110 -6.41 2.94 -3.58
CA CYS A 110 -6.08 2.93 -2.16
C CYS A 110 -4.56 2.99 -1.97
N GLN A 111 -4.11 3.48 -0.82
CA GLN A 111 -2.69 3.61 -0.49
C GLN A 111 -2.34 2.95 0.85
N THR A 112 -1.12 2.44 0.96
CA THR A 112 -0.62 1.75 2.16
C THR A 112 0.91 1.76 2.18
N SER A 113 1.52 1.54 3.34
CA SER A 113 2.95 1.22 3.47
C SER A 113 3.25 -0.29 3.45
N GLY A 114 2.23 -1.13 3.65
CA GLY A 114 2.35 -2.60 3.64
C GLY A 114 2.12 -3.22 2.25
N ALA A 115 2.18 -4.56 2.17
CA ALA A 115 1.98 -5.32 0.92
C ALA A 115 0.51 -5.66 0.59
N GLN A 116 -0.44 -4.98 1.24
CA GLN A 116 -1.88 -5.18 1.01
C GLN A 116 -2.67 -3.89 1.22
N CYS A 117 -3.74 -3.73 0.45
CA CYS A 117 -4.58 -2.55 0.47
C CYS A 117 -6.04 -2.89 0.18
N SER A 118 -6.97 -2.24 0.88
CA SER A 118 -8.42 -2.44 0.67
C SER A 118 -8.99 -1.34 -0.20
N VAL A 119 -9.47 -1.69 -1.39
CA VAL A 119 -10.13 -0.76 -2.33
C VAL A 119 -11.63 -0.70 -2.00
N ALA A 120 -12.14 0.51 -1.81
CA ALA A 120 -13.55 0.77 -1.52
C ALA A 120 -14.25 1.46 -2.71
N GLY A 121 -15.58 1.50 -2.69
CA GLY A 121 -16.36 2.23 -3.69
C GLY A 121 -16.40 1.57 -5.09
N LEU A 122 -16.02 0.29 -5.18
CA LEU A 122 -16.14 -0.50 -6.40
C LEU A 122 -17.60 -0.83 -6.69
N LYS A 123 -17.95 -0.90 -7.98
CA LYS A 123 -19.29 -1.30 -8.40
C LYS A 123 -19.48 -2.80 -8.12
N LEU A 124 -20.47 -3.13 -7.32
CA LEU A 124 -20.79 -4.53 -7.01
C LEU A 124 -21.34 -5.25 -8.25
N GLY A 125 -21.01 -6.53 -8.39
CA GLY A 125 -21.46 -7.41 -9.47
C GLY A 125 -20.72 -7.23 -10.80
N THR A 126 -19.65 -6.44 -10.83
CA THR A 126 -18.76 -6.30 -12.00
C THR A 126 -17.38 -6.86 -11.71
N GLU A 127 -16.66 -7.26 -12.76
CA GLU A 127 -15.26 -7.63 -12.64
C GLU A 127 -14.37 -6.39 -12.63
N ALA A 128 -13.32 -6.41 -11.81
CA ALA A 128 -12.29 -5.39 -11.77
C ALA A 128 -10.89 -6.04 -11.76
N SER A 129 -9.98 -5.46 -12.52
CA SER A 129 -8.55 -5.76 -12.48
C SER A 129 -7.82 -4.65 -11.71
N PHE A 130 -6.66 -4.97 -11.15
CA PHE A 130 -5.92 -4.05 -10.29
C PHE A 130 -4.45 -3.96 -10.69
N THR A 131 -3.90 -2.76 -10.68
CA THR A 131 -2.47 -2.51 -10.82
C THR A 131 -1.91 -1.90 -9.53
N VAL A 132 -0.61 -2.13 -9.27
CA VAL A 132 0.08 -1.65 -8.08
C VAL A 132 1.34 -0.88 -8.49
N GLN A 133 1.55 0.29 -7.89
CA GLN A 133 2.74 1.12 -8.11
C GLN A 133 3.35 1.53 -6.77
N GLY A 134 4.67 1.33 -6.64
CA GLY A 134 5.45 1.79 -5.49
C GLY A 134 5.98 3.21 -5.67
N ARG A 135 6.14 3.94 -4.57
CA ARG A 135 6.77 5.27 -4.53
C ARG A 135 7.72 5.38 -3.34
N ASN A 136 8.81 6.10 -3.55
CA ASN A 136 9.74 6.54 -2.51
C ASN A 136 10.20 8.00 -2.76
N GLY A 137 11.23 8.46 -2.06
CA GLY A 137 11.78 9.82 -2.21
C GLY A 137 12.33 10.16 -3.61
N PHE A 138 12.59 9.16 -4.45
CA PHE A 138 13.07 9.34 -5.83
C PHE A 138 11.94 9.38 -6.87
N GLY A 139 10.70 9.06 -6.47
CA GLY A 139 9.54 9.08 -7.35
C GLY A 139 8.75 7.78 -7.34
N ALA A 140 7.83 7.68 -8.30
CA ALA A 140 7.03 6.49 -8.51
C ALA A 140 7.74 5.52 -9.48
N GLY A 141 7.74 4.24 -9.14
CA GLY A 141 8.20 3.17 -10.01
C GLY A 141 7.21 2.88 -11.14
N PRO A 142 7.51 1.92 -12.03
CA PRO A 142 6.52 1.36 -12.95
C PRO A 142 5.36 0.68 -12.21
N ALA A 143 4.17 0.71 -12.82
CA ALA A 143 3.03 -0.07 -12.34
C ALA A 143 3.18 -1.55 -12.73
N SER A 144 2.64 -2.44 -11.91
CA SER A 144 2.52 -3.86 -12.22
C SER A 144 1.68 -4.11 -13.48
N ALA A 145 1.79 -5.32 -14.04
CA ALA A 145 0.73 -5.84 -14.90
C ALA A 145 -0.61 -5.87 -14.14
N PRO A 146 -1.76 -5.72 -14.83
CA PRO A 146 -3.07 -5.91 -14.21
C PRO A 146 -3.21 -7.32 -13.63
N SER A 147 -3.85 -7.42 -12.47
CA SER A 147 -4.27 -8.70 -11.91
C SER A 147 -5.23 -9.43 -12.87
N THR A 148 -5.45 -10.73 -12.64
CA THR A 148 -6.64 -11.37 -13.17
C THR A 148 -7.90 -10.63 -12.69
N PRO A 149 -8.94 -10.49 -13.53
CA PRO A 149 -10.17 -9.82 -13.11
C PRO A 149 -10.81 -10.55 -11.91
N ALA A 150 -11.14 -9.79 -10.87
CA ALA A 150 -11.84 -10.29 -9.69
C ALA A 150 -13.27 -9.76 -9.68
N LEU A 151 -14.24 -10.65 -9.45
CA LEU A 151 -15.64 -10.27 -9.29
C LEU A 151 -15.84 -9.51 -7.99
N VAL A 152 -16.39 -8.30 -8.07
CA VAL A 152 -16.62 -7.45 -6.90
C VAL A 152 -17.92 -7.84 -6.22
N VAL A 153 -17.84 -8.44 -5.03
CA VAL A 153 -18.99 -8.92 -4.26
C VAL A 153 -18.94 -8.49 -2.80
N SER A 154 -20.11 -8.39 -2.19
CA SER A 154 -20.29 -8.14 -0.76
C SER A 154 -20.05 -9.40 0.08
N GLY A 155 -20.24 -10.59 -0.49
CA GLY A 155 -20.01 -11.86 0.20
C GLY A 155 -20.16 -13.05 -0.73
N ALA A 156 -19.94 -14.24 -0.19
CA ALA A 156 -20.09 -15.51 -0.89
C ALA A 156 -20.82 -16.52 0.00
N ALA A 157 -21.59 -17.42 -0.62
CA ALA A 157 -22.31 -18.48 0.09
C ALA A 157 -22.57 -19.67 -0.85
N ALA A 158 -22.59 -20.89 -0.31
CA ALA A 158 -22.89 -22.08 -1.09
C ALA A 158 -24.39 -22.16 -1.49
N PRO A 159 -24.76 -22.87 -2.57
CA PRO A 159 -26.14 -23.23 -2.86
C PRO A 159 -26.83 -23.91 -1.67
N GLY A 160 -28.09 -23.55 -1.40
CA GLY A 160 -28.86 -24.04 -0.25
C GLY A 160 -28.56 -23.33 1.08
N ALA A 161 -27.47 -22.55 1.17
CA ALA A 161 -27.11 -21.85 2.41
C ALA A 161 -28.21 -20.86 2.84
N ARG A 162 -28.44 -20.79 4.16
CA ARG A 162 -29.31 -19.78 4.79
C ARG A 162 -28.44 -18.77 5.51
N VAL A 163 -28.33 -17.57 4.97
CA VAL A 163 -27.52 -16.48 5.54
C VAL A 163 -28.44 -15.49 6.25
N ALA A 164 -28.18 -15.20 7.53
CA ALA A 164 -28.99 -14.27 8.31
C ALA A 164 -29.02 -12.86 7.68
N THR A 165 -30.17 -12.19 7.68
CA THR A 165 -30.31 -10.83 7.11
C THR A 165 -29.44 -9.80 7.82
N LYS A 166 -29.12 -10.03 9.11
CA LYS A 166 -28.14 -9.23 9.85
C LYS A 166 -26.73 -9.34 9.25
N THR A 167 -26.31 -10.55 8.86
CA THR A 167 -25.04 -10.80 8.19
C THR A 167 -25.01 -10.15 6.81
N ILE A 168 -26.10 -10.25 6.03
CA ILE A 168 -26.22 -9.55 4.74
C ILE A 168 -26.17 -8.03 4.92
N GLY A 169 -26.80 -7.52 5.98
CA GLY A 169 -26.69 -6.12 6.37
C GLY A 169 -25.22 -5.71 6.62
N ALA A 170 -24.46 -6.51 7.37
CA ALA A 170 -23.05 -6.25 7.60
C ALA A 170 -22.23 -6.26 6.29
N TRP A 171 -22.46 -7.25 5.42
CA TRP A 171 -21.79 -7.35 4.11
C TRP A 171 -22.10 -6.17 3.18
N SER A 172 -23.30 -5.59 3.27
CA SER A 172 -23.67 -4.38 2.51
C SER A 172 -23.02 -3.09 3.02
N GLY A 173 -22.31 -3.14 4.16
CA GLY A 173 -21.76 -1.96 4.82
C GLY A 173 -22.77 -1.18 5.68
N LEU A 174 -23.99 -1.69 5.92
CA LEU A 174 -24.96 -1.05 6.81
C LEU A 174 -24.46 -1.06 8.27
N LYS A 175 -24.17 0.13 8.80
CA LYS A 175 -23.72 0.32 10.19
C LYS A 175 -24.85 0.08 11.21
N GLY A 176 -24.54 -0.57 12.33
CA GLY A 176 -25.44 -0.81 13.48
C GLY A 176 -25.82 -2.28 13.73
N SER A 177 -26.46 -2.56 14.86
CA SER A 177 -26.70 -3.93 15.38
C SER A 177 -28.16 -4.43 15.33
N GLY A 178 -29.12 -3.57 14.96
CA GLY A 178 -30.56 -3.89 14.96
C GLY A 178 -31.08 -4.65 13.74
N ALA A 179 -32.40 -4.92 13.74
CA ALA A 179 -33.10 -5.63 12.67
C ALA A 179 -32.86 -5.00 11.29
N VAL A 180 -32.70 -5.85 10.28
CA VAL A 180 -32.47 -5.46 8.88
C VAL A 180 -33.61 -6.01 8.04
N LYS A 181 -34.28 -5.12 7.29
CA LYS A 181 -35.23 -5.53 6.26
C LYS A 181 -34.46 -5.89 5.00
N ALA A 182 -34.69 -7.07 4.45
CA ALA A 182 -34.05 -7.54 3.22
C ALA A 182 -35.10 -7.83 2.15
N LYS A 183 -34.78 -7.52 0.90
CA LYS A 183 -35.56 -7.88 -0.29
C LYS A 183 -34.61 -8.42 -1.35
N ALA A 184 -34.81 -9.67 -1.76
CA ALA A 184 -34.07 -10.27 -2.86
C ALA A 184 -34.41 -9.53 -4.17
N GLY A 185 -33.41 -9.34 -5.01
CA GLY A 185 -33.55 -8.81 -6.36
C GLY A 185 -34.21 -9.81 -7.31
N ALA A 186 -34.48 -9.36 -8.54
CA ALA A 186 -34.95 -10.23 -9.60
C ALA A 186 -33.86 -11.25 -10.00
N GLY A 187 -34.26 -12.43 -10.48
CA GLY A 187 -33.34 -13.46 -11.00
C GLY A 187 -33.41 -14.82 -10.31
N GLY A 188 -34.07 -14.90 -9.15
CA GLY A 188 -34.35 -16.18 -8.47
C GLY A 188 -33.13 -16.91 -7.91
N THR A 189 -31.93 -16.31 -7.94
CA THR A 189 -30.69 -16.86 -7.36
C THR A 189 -30.80 -17.03 -5.84
N CYS A 190 -31.59 -16.18 -5.20
CA CYS A 190 -31.86 -16.23 -3.77
C CYS A 190 -33.26 -15.72 -3.45
N LYS A 191 -33.77 -16.09 -2.26
CA LYS A 191 -35.05 -15.61 -1.74
C LYS A 191 -34.94 -15.22 -0.27
N VAL A 192 -35.74 -14.26 0.16
CA VAL A 192 -35.85 -13.89 1.58
C VAL A 192 -36.90 -14.79 2.24
N ALA A 193 -36.53 -15.42 3.35
CA ALA A 193 -37.41 -16.28 4.15
C ALA A 193 -37.26 -15.92 5.64
N GLY A 194 -38.20 -15.13 6.16
CA GLY A 194 -38.12 -14.60 7.52
C GLY A 194 -36.86 -13.73 7.72
N ALA A 195 -36.04 -14.07 8.72
CA ALA A 195 -34.80 -13.37 9.04
C ALA A 195 -33.56 -13.91 8.29
N ALA A 196 -33.74 -14.65 7.21
CA ALA A 196 -32.65 -15.20 6.40
C ALA A 196 -32.84 -14.96 4.89
N VAL A 197 -31.73 -14.96 4.16
CA VAL A 197 -31.65 -15.07 2.71
C VAL A 197 -31.20 -16.49 2.38
N VAL A 198 -31.99 -17.20 1.58
CA VAL A 198 -31.72 -18.58 1.15
C VAL A 198 -31.16 -18.55 -0.26
N MET A 199 -29.99 -19.14 -0.46
CA MET A 199 -29.36 -19.30 -1.77
C MET A 199 -30.03 -20.46 -2.52
N VAL A 200 -30.66 -20.18 -3.65
CA VAL A 200 -31.51 -21.14 -4.37
C VAL A 200 -30.75 -21.84 -5.50
N LYS A 201 -29.93 -21.09 -6.25
CA LYS A 201 -29.12 -21.60 -7.36
C LYS A 201 -27.82 -20.81 -7.48
N ALA A 202 -26.84 -21.36 -8.20
CA ALA A 202 -25.59 -20.68 -8.49
C ALA A 202 -25.79 -19.37 -9.28
N GLY A 203 -24.86 -18.44 -9.11
CA GLY A 203 -24.85 -17.13 -9.76
C GLY A 203 -24.83 -15.97 -8.76
N LEU A 204 -25.10 -14.76 -9.25
CA LEU A 204 -25.15 -13.56 -8.41
C LEU A 204 -26.52 -13.36 -7.78
N CYS A 205 -26.55 -13.24 -6.46
CA CYS A 205 -27.73 -12.88 -5.66
C CYS A 205 -27.60 -11.41 -5.24
N THR A 206 -28.49 -10.55 -5.76
CA THR A 206 -28.59 -9.15 -5.30
C THR A 206 -29.63 -9.06 -4.19
N VAL A 207 -29.30 -8.40 -3.07
CA VAL A 207 -30.21 -8.17 -1.95
C VAL A 207 -30.21 -6.70 -1.59
N ASN A 208 -31.38 -6.06 -1.67
CA ASN A 208 -31.57 -4.71 -1.15
C ASN A 208 -31.86 -4.82 0.34
N VAL A 209 -31.10 -4.09 1.15
CA VAL A 209 -31.20 -4.10 2.61
C VAL A 209 -31.45 -2.70 3.15
N SER A 210 -32.24 -2.62 4.23
CA SER A 210 -32.54 -1.35 4.88
C SER A 210 -32.66 -1.46 6.40
N ARG A 211 -32.28 -0.37 7.08
CA ARG A 211 -32.43 -0.17 8.52
C ARG A 211 -32.93 1.25 8.77
N GLY A 212 -34.21 1.37 9.15
CA GLY A 212 -34.87 2.68 9.20
C GLY A 212 -34.84 3.35 7.81
N LYS A 213 -34.28 4.56 7.74
CA LYS A 213 -34.10 5.31 6.48
C LYS A 213 -32.85 4.88 5.69
N ALA A 214 -31.87 4.22 6.31
CA ALA A 214 -30.66 3.78 5.64
C ALA A 214 -30.94 2.61 4.69
N LYS A 215 -30.42 2.70 3.46
CA LYS A 215 -30.56 1.68 2.41
C LYS A 215 -29.17 1.34 1.88
N ALA A 216 -28.97 0.06 1.57
CA ALA A 216 -27.77 -0.41 0.89
C ALA A 216 -28.13 -1.64 0.03
N GLN A 217 -27.16 -2.09 -0.75
CA GLN A 217 -27.27 -3.28 -1.57
C GLN A 217 -26.11 -4.22 -1.25
N ALA A 218 -26.41 -5.51 -1.16
CA ALA A 218 -25.41 -6.56 -1.12
C ALA A 218 -25.49 -7.38 -2.41
N VAL A 219 -24.33 -7.73 -2.97
CA VAL A 219 -24.23 -8.72 -4.06
C VAL A 219 -23.46 -9.91 -3.51
N ILE A 220 -24.07 -11.09 -3.60
CA ILE A 220 -23.55 -12.33 -3.03
C ILE A 220 -23.26 -13.28 -4.17
N LEU A 221 -22.03 -13.79 -4.22
CA LEU A 221 -21.69 -14.89 -5.12
C LEU A 221 -22.23 -16.20 -4.54
N VAL A 222 -23.09 -16.86 -5.30
CA VAL A 222 -23.54 -18.23 -5.02
C VAL A 222 -22.75 -19.16 -5.92
N GLY A 223 -21.79 -19.88 -5.35
CA GLY A 223 -20.87 -20.78 -6.05
C GLY A 223 -20.64 -22.06 -5.27
#